data_AF-A0A6L6J064-F1
#
_entry.id   AF-A0A6L6J064-F1
#
_cell.length_a   1.000
_cell.length_b   1.000
_cell.length_c   1.000
_cell.angle_alpha   90.00
_cell.angle_beta   90.00
_cell.angle_gamma   90.00
#
_symmetry.space_group_name_H-M   'P 1'
#
loop_
_entity.id
_entity.type
_entity.pdbx_description
1 polymer ?
#
loop_
_entity_poly.entity_id
_entity_poly.type
_entity_poly.pdbx_seq_one_letter_code
_entity_poly.pdbx_strand_id
1 'polypeptide(L)'
;MTLTRAILPGLAAALALAAAASPAMQGQRDLRDVLIVVDITRSMNVRDMNGVSRLDAARGLLTRWIASQPCGTRVGLGFFTERRSLTLIAPVEICADYAALTETLAGLDWRMAWEGDSMISKGLNHALTRARDLDAALVFVTDGQEAPPLPYSGPDPWHEDSPGGVILGAGGDTPAPIPKFDDLGRETGFYGAEDVQHAPARIGAPPTDAADRPGYHPRNNPYGEADLDGTEHLSALRADYLTGLAAERGMGFARLSDGPAALQAALATHADARQVTTRRSLSPVLGALALAALLAALLATPFTARKETP
;
A
#
# COMPACT_ATOMS: atom_id res chain seq x y z
N MET A 1 -11.07 -59.18 -3.72
CA MET A 1 -10.67 -58.55 -2.44
C MET A 1 -9.17 -58.60 -2.15
N THR A 2 -8.40 -59.53 -2.75
CA THR A 2 -6.94 -59.64 -2.53
C THR A 2 -6.10 -58.67 -3.36
N LEU A 3 -6.49 -58.33 -4.60
CA LEU A 3 -5.76 -57.37 -5.44
C LEU A 3 -5.73 -55.95 -4.83
N THR A 4 -6.87 -55.46 -4.35
CA THR A 4 -7.00 -54.12 -3.76
C THR A 4 -6.16 -53.94 -2.47
N ARG A 5 -5.89 -55.03 -1.73
CA ARG A 5 -5.09 -55.03 -0.50
C ARG A 5 -3.59 -54.83 -0.73
N ALA A 6 -3.07 -55.12 -1.92
CA ALA A 6 -1.66 -54.92 -2.25
C ALA A 6 -1.42 -53.69 -3.14
N ILE A 7 -2.39 -53.35 -4.00
CA ILE A 7 -2.26 -52.25 -4.97
C ILE A 7 -2.26 -50.87 -4.29
N LEU A 8 -3.18 -50.62 -3.35
CA LEU A 8 -3.29 -49.31 -2.69
C LEU A 8 -2.07 -48.95 -1.82
N PRO A 9 -1.52 -49.85 -0.98
CA PRO A 9 -0.29 -49.57 -0.25
C PRO A 9 0.93 -49.41 -1.17
N GLY A 10 1.03 -50.20 -2.24
CA GLY A 10 2.08 -50.08 -3.23
C GLY A 10 2.05 -48.73 -3.96
N LEU A 11 0.85 -48.27 -4.36
CA LEU A 11 0.64 -46.95 -4.96
C LEU A 11 0.99 -45.82 -3.98
N ALA A 12 0.56 -45.93 -2.71
CA ALA A 12 0.90 -44.95 -1.68
C ALA A 12 2.43 -44.84 -1.48
N ALA A 13 3.14 -45.98 -1.40
CA ALA A 13 4.59 -46.02 -1.27
C ALA A 13 5.29 -45.40 -2.49
N ALA A 14 4.83 -45.72 -3.71
CA ALA A 14 5.38 -45.15 -4.94
C ALA A 14 5.19 -43.63 -5.02
N LEU A 15 4.00 -43.13 -4.67
CA LEU A 15 3.71 -41.68 -4.63
C LEU A 15 4.52 -40.96 -3.54
N ALA A 16 4.71 -41.58 -2.38
CA ALA A 16 5.55 -41.04 -1.31
C ALA A 16 7.04 -40.97 -1.71
N LEU A 17 7.55 -42.01 -2.37
CA LEU A 17 8.91 -42.01 -2.94
C LEU A 17 9.07 -40.94 -4.02
N ALA A 18 8.08 -40.80 -4.90
CA ALA A 18 8.06 -39.73 -5.91
C ALA A 18 8.01 -38.34 -5.27
N ALA A 19 7.26 -38.15 -4.17
CA ALA A 19 7.24 -36.90 -3.42
C ALA A 19 8.61 -36.58 -2.79
N ALA A 20 9.29 -37.60 -2.23
CA ALA A 20 10.61 -37.46 -1.61
C ALA A 20 11.71 -37.08 -2.61
N ALA A 21 11.58 -37.52 -3.87
CA ALA A 21 12.48 -37.14 -4.96
C ALA A 21 12.39 -35.65 -5.37
N SER A 22 11.50 -34.87 -4.74
CA SER A 22 11.32 -33.43 -4.97
C SER A 22 11.13 -33.01 -6.43
N PRO A 23 10.23 -33.67 -7.20
CA PRO A 23 9.96 -33.27 -8.58
C PRO A 23 9.38 -31.86 -8.59
N ALA A 24 9.88 -31.04 -9.52
CA ALA A 24 9.43 -29.67 -9.69
C ALA A 24 9.08 -29.39 -11.15
N MET A 25 8.00 -28.64 -11.37
CA MET A 25 7.69 -28.08 -12.68
C MET A 25 8.24 -26.66 -12.76
N GLN A 26 8.80 -26.30 -13.91
CA GLN A 26 9.15 -24.92 -14.21
C GLN A 26 7.89 -24.16 -14.60
N GLY A 27 7.71 -22.98 -14.04
CA GLY A 27 6.64 -22.06 -14.42
C GLY A 27 7.17 -20.63 -14.46
N GLN A 28 6.59 -19.81 -15.32
CA GLN A 28 6.86 -18.37 -15.33
C GLN A 28 5.96 -17.67 -14.32
N ARG A 29 6.50 -16.68 -13.62
CA ARG A 29 5.73 -15.84 -12.70
C ARG A 29 6.13 -14.38 -12.84
N ASP A 30 5.12 -13.53 -12.91
CA ASP A 30 5.24 -12.09 -12.83
C ASP A 30 5.49 -11.66 -11.39
N LEU A 31 6.65 -11.07 -11.15
CA LEU A 31 7.03 -10.43 -9.88
C LEU A 31 7.16 -8.93 -10.11
N ARG A 32 6.77 -8.11 -9.14
CA ARG A 32 6.86 -6.65 -9.22
C ARG A 32 7.64 -6.14 -8.03
N ASP A 33 8.72 -5.42 -8.26
CA ASP A 33 9.45 -4.78 -7.19
C ASP A 33 8.77 -3.43 -6.88
N VAL A 34 8.49 -3.15 -5.60
CA VAL A 34 7.65 -2.01 -5.20
C VAL A 34 8.32 -1.23 -4.08
N LEU A 35 8.41 0.09 -4.19
CA LEU A 35 8.69 1.00 -3.09
C LEU A 35 7.37 1.51 -2.53
N ILE A 36 7.08 1.22 -1.27
CA ILE A 36 5.92 1.76 -0.56
C ILE A 36 6.35 3.00 0.20
N VAL A 37 5.71 4.13 -0.07
CA VAL A 37 5.88 5.40 0.66
C VAL A 37 4.58 5.75 1.34
N VAL A 38 4.61 5.87 2.66
CA VAL A 38 3.42 6.20 3.47
C VAL A 38 3.51 7.65 3.93
N ASP A 39 2.48 8.43 3.64
CA ASP A 39 2.26 9.75 4.22
C ASP A 39 2.06 9.63 5.74
N ILE A 40 2.87 10.36 6.50
CA ILE A 40 2.83 10.39 7.97
C ILE A 40 2.43 11.77 8.51
N THR A 41 1.88 12.64 7.65
CA THR A 41 1.39 13.98 8.04
C THR A 41 0.23 13.90 9.02
N ARG A 42 -0.12 15.03 9.64
CA ARG A 42 -1.11 15.06 10.73
C ARG A 42 -2.51 14.64 10.28
N SER A 43 -2.90 14.91 9.04
CA SER A 43 -4.19 14.51 8.48
C SER A 43 -4.33 12.98 8.40
N MET A 44 -3.21 12.24 8.33
CA MET A 44 -3.21 10.78 8.39
C MET A 44 -3.57 10.21 9.79
N ASN A 45 -3.64 11.05 10.83
CA ASN A 45 -4.15 10.65 12.15
C ASN A 45 -5.68 10.75 12.28
N VAL A 46 -6.38 11.26 11.27
CA VAL A 46 -7.84 11.35 11.28
C VAL A 46 -8.45 9.94 11.37
N ARG A 47 -9.46 9.80 12.24
CA ARG A 47 -10.08 8.51 12.61
C ARG A 47 -11.38 8.24 11.86
N ASP A 48 -11.32 8.32 10.52
CA ASP A 48 -12.45 8.11 9.61
C ASP A 48 -12.41 6.75 8.89
N MET A 49 -11.46 5.87 9.24
CA MET A 49 -11.30 4.54 8.66
C MET A 49 -11.82 3.46 9.61
N ASN A 50 -13.15 3.30 9.70
CA ASN A 50 -13.79 2.34 10.63
C ASN A 50 -13.35 2.52 12.10
N GLY A 51 -13.17 3.77 12.54
CA GLY A 51 -12.81 4.13 13.91
C GLY A 51 -11.31 4.07 14.22
N VAL A 52 -10.45 3.66 13.29
CA VAL A 52 -8.98 3.78 13.40
C VAL A 52 -8.45 4.93 12.55
N SER A 53 -7.21 5.35 12.80
CA SER A 53 -6.57 6.39 11.98
C SER A 53 -6.31 5.90 10.56
N ARG A 54 -6.16 6.83 9.61
CA ARG A 54 -5.76 6.52 8.23
C ARG A 54 -4.40 5.83 8.19
N LEU A 55 -3.44 6.28 9.00
CA LEU A 55 -2.12 5.66 9.13
C LEU A 55 -2.21 4.23 9.67
N ASP A 56 -3.05 3.96 10.68
CA ASP A 56 -3.28 2.60 11.20
C ASP A 56 -3.90 1.68 10.15
N ALA A 57 -4.92 2.19 9.44
CA ALA A 57 -5.56 1.46 8.36
C ALA A 57 -4.57 1.14 7.23
N ALA A 58 -3.67 2.09 6.90
CA ALA A 58 -2.63 1.91 5.89
C ALA A 58 -1.65 0.81 6.30
N ARG A 59 -1.10 0.88 7.52
CA ARG A 59 -0.23 -0.17 8.08
C ARG A 59 -0.89 -1.55 8.02
N GLY A 60 -2.15 -1.65 8.46
CA GLY A 60 -2.90 -2.91 8.45
C GLY A 60 -3.13 -3.47 7.04
N LEU A 61 -3.53 -2.65 6.07
CA LEU A 61 -3.74 -3.09 4.70
C LEU A 61 -2.44 -3.49 4.01
N LEU A 62 -1.40 -2.66 4.13
CA LEU A 62 -0.09 -2.92 3.53
C LEU A 62 0.54 -4.18 4.11
N THR A 63 0.38 -4.44 5.41
CA THR A 63 0.84 -5.70 6.04
C THR A 63 0.16 -6.92 5.40
N ARG A 64 -1.16 -6.87 5.22
CA ARG A 64 -1.92 -7.94 4.53
C ARG A 64 -1.54 -8.08 3.06
N TRP A 65 -1.26 -6.98 2.38
CA TRP A 65 -0.81 -6.97 0.99
C TRP A 65 0.58 -7.60 0.85
N ILE A 66 1.55 -7.23 1.71
CA ILE A 66 2.90 -7.83 1.73
C ILE A 66 2.78 -9.35 1.96
N ALA A 67 1.95 -9.78 2.92
CA ALA A 67 1.74 -11.19 3.22
C ALA A 67 1.11 -12.01 2.08
N SER A 68 0.37 -11.36 1.16
CA SER A 68 -0.25 -12.04 0.03
C SER A 68 0.64 -12.12 -1.22
N GLN A 69 1.81 -11.47 -1.19
CA GLN A 69 2.70 -11.44 -2.34
C GLN A 69 3.43 -12.77 -2.57
N PRO A 70 3.79 -13.09 -3.83
CA PRO A 70 4.73 -14.16 -4.11
C PRO A 70 6.06 -14.02 -3.36
N CYS A 71 6.65 -15.13 -2.92
CA CYS A 71 8.10 -15.15 -2.70
C CYS A 71 8.85 -14.78 -3.98
N GLY A 72 9.95 -14.07 -3.82
CA GLY A 72 10.73 -13.47 -4.87
C GLY A 72 10.40 -11.99 -5.05
N THR A 73 9.16 -11.54 -4.81
CA THR A 73 8.79 -10.11 -4.86
C THR A 73 9.66 -9.29 -3.91
N ARG A 74 10.12 -8.11 -4.35
CA ARG A 74 10.91 -7.21 -3.51
C ARG A 74 10.10 -5.98 -3.10
N VAL A 75 10.14 -5.63 -1.83
CA VAL A 75 9.44 -4.47 -1.28
C VAL A 75 10.43 -3.57 -0.56
N GLY A 76 10.40 -2.28 -0.90
CA GLY A 76 11.04 -1.21 -0.14
C GLY A 76 10.01 -0.46 0.68
N LEU A 77 10.46 0.17 1.76
CA LEU A 77 9.62 0.98 2.64
C LEU A 77 10.21 2.37 2.80
N GLY A 78 9.33 3.36 2.86
CA GLY A 78 9.66 4.74 3.15
C GLY A 78 8.46 5.51 3.67
N PHE A 79 8.68 6.76 4.01
CA PHE A 79 7.61 7.68 4.42
C PHE A 79 7.75 9.03 3.76
N PHE A 80 6.64 9.75 3.70
CA PHE A 80 6.54 11.12 3.18
C PHE A 80 6.15 12.10 4.29
N THR A 81 6.80 13.26 4.31
CA THR A 81 6.46 14.42 5.16
C THR A 81 7.04 15.69 4.54
N GLU A 82 6.39 16.84 4.75
CA GLU A 82 6.66 18.11 4.08
C GLU A 82 6.61 17.95 2.55
N ARG A 83 7.74 17.73 1.90
CA ARG A 83 7.87 17.67 0.43
C ARG A 83 8.82 16.58 -0.04
N ARG A 84 9.23 15.68 0.86
CA ARG A 84 10.27 14.67 0.61
C ARG A 84 9.81 13.30 1.06
N SER A 85 10.32 12.30 0.36
CA SER A 85 10.14 10.89 0.73
C SER A 85 11.46 10.27 1.10
N LEU A 86 11.54 9.71 2.31
CA LEU A 86 12.73 9.07 2.83
C LEU A 86 12.58 7.54 2.75
N THR A 87 13.53 6.89 2.09
CA THR A 87 13.59 5.42 2.03
C THR A 87 14.21 4.89 3.32
N LEU A 88 13.46 4.05 4.05
CA LEU A 88 13.93 3.34 5.25
C LEU A 88 14.59 2.02 4.88
N ILE A 89 13.98 1.28 3.94
CA ILE A 89 14.47 -0.01 3.46
C ILE A 89 14.39 0.01 1.94
N ALA A 90 15.53 -0.22 1.27
CA ALA A 90 15.54 -0.46 -0.18
C ALA A 90 14.81 -1.77 -0.53
N PRO A 91 14.37 -2.02 -1.77
CA PRO A 91 13.63 -3.24 -2.10
C PRO A 91 14.36 -4.54 -1.70
N VAL A 92 13.85 -5.23 -0.68
CA VAL A 92 14.31 -6.54 -0.16
C VAL A 92 13.28 -7.62 -0.42
N GLU A 93 13.70 -8.88 -0.50
CA GLU A 93 12.81 -10.00 -0.85
C GLU A 93 11.86 -10.33 0.29
N ILE A 94 10.56 -10.39 0.01
CA ILE A 94 9.52 -10.48 1.04
C ILE A 94 9.68 -11.73 1.92
N CYS A 95 9.93 -12.91 1.36
CA CYS A 95 9.95 -14.14 2.15
C CYS A 95 11.21 -14.26 3.04
N ALA A 96 12.33 -13.71 2.61
CA ALA A 96 13.55 -13.61 3.40
C ALA A 96 13.44 -12.55 4.52
N ASP A 97 12.82 -11.40 4.23
CA ASP A 97 12.85 -10.21 5.08
C ASP A 97 11.48 -9.78 5.62
N TYR A 98 10.49 -10.69 5.65
CA TYR A 98 9.10 -10.40 6.03
C TYR A 98 8.98 -9.71 7.40
N ALA A 99 9.74 -10.20 8.38
CA ALA A 99 9.75 -9.65 9.74
C ALA A 99 10.26 -8.20 9.73
N ALA A 100 11.39 -7.93 9.09
CA ALA A 100 11.96 -6.59 9.01
C ALA A 100 11.00 -5.60 8.31
N LEU A 101 10.35 -6.04 7.22
CA LEU A 101 9.35 -5.23 6.51
C LEU A 101 8.13 -4.91 7.40
N THR A 102 7.53 -5.93 8.01
CA THR A 102 6.30 -5.74 8.80
C THR A 102 6.54 -5.01 10.12
N GLU A 103 7.68 -5.22 10.78
CA GLU A 103 8.06 -4.47 11.97
C GLU A 103 8.37 -3.00 11.66
N THR A 104 9.05 -2.72 10.55
CA THR A 104 9.31 -1.34 10.11
C THR A 104 8.02 -0.63 9.75
N LEU A 105 7.13 -1.29 9.01
CA LEU A 105 5.80 -0.76 8.70
C LEU A 105 4.98 -0.52 9.98
N ALA A 106 5.03 -1.44 10.94
CA ALA A 106 4.39 -1.28 12.24
C ALA A 106 5.01 -0.12 13.05
N GLY A 107 6.29 0.18 12.87
CA GLY A 107 6.98 1.29 13.52
C GLY A 107 6.71 2.67 12.91
N LEU A 108 6.09 2.76 11.74
CA LEU A 108 5.75 4.06 11.12
C LEU A 108 4.80 4.84 12.01
N ASP A 109 5.18 6.07 12.31
CA ASP A 109 4.50 6.93 13.27
C ASP A 109 4.58 8.39 12.78
N TRP A 110 3.52 9.16 13.00
CA TRP A 110 3.46 10.57 12.63
C TRP A 110 4.53 11.41 13.33
N ARG A 111 5.05 10.97 14.48
CA ARG A 111 6.13 11.64 15.22
C ARG A 111 7.48 11.60 14.49
N MET A 112 7.59 10.81 13.42
CA MET A 112 8.77 10.81 12.56
C MET A 112 8.77 12.02 11.60
N ALA A 113 7.65 12.75 11.48
CA ALA A 113 7.57 13.97 10.70
C ALA A 113 8.43 15.07 11.33
N TRP A 114 9.23 15.75 10.51
CA TRP A 114 10.06 16.88 10.95
C TRP A 114 9.34 18.22 10.83
N GLU A 115 8.21 18.26 10.12
CA GLU A 115 7.46 19.49 9.83
C GLU A 115 5.96 19.17 9.64
N GLY A 116 5.12 20.20 9.74
CA GLY A 116 3.66 20.07 9.74
C GLY A 116 3.02 20.16 8.35
N ASP A 117 3.74 20.71 7.37
CA ASP A 117 3.29 20.85 6.00
C ASP A 117 3.17 19.49 5.28
N SER A 118 2.37 19.50 4.24
CA SER A 118 2.04 18.41 3.34
C SER A 118 1.99 18.93 1.91
N MET A 119 3.12 18.89 1.20
CA MET A 119 3.26 19.24 -0.22
C MET A 119 3.26 17.96 -1.07
N ILE A 120 2.10 17.32 -1.20
CA ILE A 120 1.93 15.96 -1.74
C ILE A 120 2.38 15.88 -3.19
N SER A 121 2.04 16.85 -4.04
CA SER A 121 2.50 16.88 -5.44
C SER A 121 4.03 16.84 -5.56
N LYS A 122 4.74 17.62 -4.73
CA LYS A 122 6.21 17.64 -4.65
C LYS A 122 6.76 16.35 -4.06
N GLY A 123 6.15 15.88 -2.99
CA GLY A 123 6.50 14.62 -2.32
C GLY A 123 6.38 13.42 -3.24
N LEU A 124 5.29 13.35 -4.02
CA LEU A 124 5.03 12.31 -5.00
C LEU A 124 6.08 12.32 -6.11
N ASN A 125 6.43 13.50 -6.65
CA ASN A 125 7.52 13.62 -7.63
C ASN A 125 8.85 13.13 -7.04
N HIS A 126 9.18 13.53 -5.80
CA HIS A 126 10.36 13.03 -5.10
C HIS A 126 10.32 11.50 -4.90
N ALA A 127 9.18 10.94 -4.51
CA ALA A 127 8.99 9.51 -4.34
C ALA A 127 9.14 8.73 -5.65
N LEU A 128 8.65 9.26 -6.77
CA LEU A 128 8.80 8.67 -8.10
C LEU A 128 10.26 8.63 -8.53
N THR A 129 11.01 9.72 -8.33
CA THR A 129 12.46 9.72 -8.56
C THR A 129 13.14 8.64 -7.73
N ARG A 130 12.80 8.53 -6.43
CA ARG A 130 13.38 7.49 -5.55
C ARG A 130 13.02 6.07 -5.97
N ALA A 131 11.78 5.84 -6.39
CA ALA A 131 11.32 4.53 -6.86
C ALA A 131 12.04 4.12 -8.14
N ARG A 132 12.21 5.06 -9.09
CA ARG A 132 13.00 4.86 -10.32
C ARG A 132 14.46 4.53 -10.01
N ASP A 133 15.11 5.27 -9.12
CA ASP A 133 16.50 5.02 -8.73
C ASP A 133 16.71 3.63 -8.09
N LEU A 134 15.63 3.00 -7.63
CA LEU A 134 15.61 1.68 -6.98
C LEU A 134 15.07 0.58 -7.91
N ASP A 135 14.81 0.88 -9.18
CA ASP A 135 14.18 0.00 -10.17
C ASP A 135 12.88 -0.64 -9.65
N ALA A 136 12.03 0.15 -8.99
CA ALA A 136 10.79 -0.31 -8.38
C ALA A 136 9.60 0.60 -8.75
N ALA A 137 8.41 0.01 -8.85
CA ALA A 137 7.17 0.78 -8.97
C ALA A 137 6.83 1.46 -7.63
N LEU A 138 6.08 2.56 -7.66
CA LEU A 138 5.73 3.31 -6.45
C LEU A 138 4.33 2.96 -5.94
N VAL A 139 4.20 2.65 -4.65
CA VAL A 139 2.90 2.74 -3.93
C VAL A 139 2.97 3.93 -3.00
N PHE A 140 2.26 5.01 -3.32
CA PHE A 140 2.23 6.22 -2.52
C PHE A 140 0.91 6.32 -1.76
N VAL A 141 0.95 6.21 -0.44
CA VAL A 141 -0.25 6.22 0.40
C VAL A 141 -0.45 7.60 1.01
N THR A 142 -1.58 8.24 0.75
CA THR A 142 -1.89 9.59 1.25
C THR A 142 -3.39 9.86 1.22
N ASP A 143 -3.88 10.86 1.96
CA ASP A 143 -5.24 11.37 1.86
C ASP A 143 -5.39 12.49 0.82
N GLY A 144 -4.29 13.01 0.28
CA GLY A 144 -4.32 14.07 -0.73
C GLY A 144 -4.52 15.48 -0.18
N GLN A 145 -4.45 15.70 1.14
CA GLN A 145 -4.56 17.03 1.72
C GLN A 145 -3.24 17.82 1.60
N GLU A 146 -3.25 18.83 0.75
CA GLU A 146 -2.14 19.77 0.57
C GLU A 146 -2.20 20.86 1.66
N ALA A 147 -1.12 21.00 2.43
CA ALA A 147 -0.96 22.00 3.49
C ALA A 147 0.43 22.66 3.34
N PRO A 148 0.53 23.96 3.03
CA PRO A 148 -0.58 24.87 2.71
C PRO A 148 -1.34 24.44 1.43
N PRO A 149 -2.58 24.92 1.24
CA PRO A 149 -3.33 24.63 0.02
C PRO A 149 -2.57 25.05 -1.24
N LEU A 150 -2.76 24.28 -2.32
CA LEU A 150 -2.04 24.49 -3.57
C LEU A 150 -2.14 25.94 -4.09
N PRO A 151 -1.09 26.46 -4.72
CA PRO A 151 -1.17 27.73 -5.42
C PRO A 151 -2.15 27.63 -6.61
N TYR A 152 -2.58 28.79 -7.12
CA TYR A 152 -3.48 28.88 -8.28
C TYR A 152 -2.92 28.25 -9.56
N SER A 153 -1.61 28.07 -9.66
CA SER A 153 -0.97 27.34 -10.76
C SER A 153 -1.22 25.83 -10.73
N GLY A 154 -1.77 25.30 -9.64
CA GLY A 154 -1.98 23.87 -9.44
C GLY A 154 -0.73 23.12 -8.96
N PRO A 155 -0.76 21.78 -9.01
CA PRO A 155 0.33 20.93 -8.53
C PRO A 155 1.58 21.03 -9.40
N ASP A 156 2.74 20.67 -8.83
CA ASP A 156 3.98 20.61 -9.59
C ASP A 156 3.90 19.54 -10.68
N PRO A 157 4.22 19.85 -11.95
CA PRO A 157 4.15 18.89 -13.03
C PRO A 157 5.23 17.80 -12.89
N TRP A 158 4.98 16.64 -13.50
CA TRP A 158 5.95 15.57 -13.64
C TRP A 158 6.46 15.55 -15.08
N HIS A 159 7.79 15.51 -15.26
CA HIS A 159 8.44 15.65 -16.56
C HIS A 159 9.41 14.51 -16.90
N GLU A 160 9.53 13.51 -16.03
CA GLU A 160 10.45 12.39 -16.21
C GLU A 160 9.69 11.10 -16.58
N ASP A 161 10.42 10.05 -16.94
CA ASP A 161 9.81 8.73 -17.14
C ASP A 161 9.30 8.17 -15.81
N SER A 162 8.06 7.69 -15.82
CA SER A 162 7.44 7.11 -14.64
C SER A 162 7.80 5.64 -14.48
N PRO A 163 8.24 5.18 -13.30
CA PRO A 163 8.36 3.75 -12.98
C PRO A 163 6.99 3.07 -12.79
N GLY A 164 5.89 3.80 -12.98
CA GLY A 164 4.54 3.33 -12.75
C GLY A 164 4.22 3.14 -11.26
N GLY A 165 3.11 2.48 -10.99
CA GLY A 165 2.63 2.18 -9.64
C GLY A 165 1.24 2.71 -9.34
N VAL A 166 0.95 2.95 -8.07
CA VAL A 166 -0.39 3.27 -7.56
C VAL A 166 -0.33 4.34 -6.48
N ILE A 167 -1.19 5.35 -6.59
CA ILE A 167 -1.55 6.21 -5.47
C ILE A 167 -2.68 5.54 -4.71
N LEU A 168 -2.46 5.27 -3.43
CA LEU A 168 -3.40 4.60 -2.55
C LEU A 168 -4.05 5.62 -1.61
N GLY A 169 -5.28 6.02 -1.93
CA GLY A 169 -6.03 7.05 -1.22
C GLY A 169 -6.54 6.58 0.13
N ALA A 170 -6.13 7.22 1.22
CA ALA A 170 -6.55 6.91 2.59
C ALA A 170 -7.56 7.95 3.12
N GLY A 171 -8.62 7.49 3.78
CA GLY A 171 -9.66 8.36 4.37
C GLY A 171 -11.02 8.23 3.70
N GLY A 172 -12.02 8.82 4.35
CA GLY A 172 -13.39 8.91 3.84
C GLY A 172 -13.65 10.18 3.04
N ASP A 173 -14.78 10.22 2.33
CA ASP A 173 -15.17 11.38 1.50
C ASP A 173 -15.72 12.54 2.35
N THR A 174 -16.15 12.28 3.58
CA THR A 174 -16.69 13.29 4.50
C THR A 174 -15.55 13.94 5.30
N PRO A 175 -15.43 15.27 5.32
CA PRO A 175 -14.45 15.95 6.14
C PRO A 175 -14.59 15.60 7.62
N ALA A 176 -13.47 15.24 8.25
CA ALA A 176 -13.37 14.82 9.64
C ALA A 176 -12.26 15.60 10.36
N PRO A 177 -12.38 15.81 11.68
CA PRO A 177 -11.48 16.67 12.43
C PRO A 177 -10.09 16.05 12.58
N ILE A 178 -9.05 16.88 12.41
CA ILE A 178 -7.64 16.46 12.51
C ILE A 178 -7.20 16.53 13.98
N PRO A 179 -6.75 15.43 14.61
CA PRO A 179 -6.28 15.47 16.00
C PRO A 179 -5.02 16.33 16.16
N LYS A 180 -4.95 17.09 17.25
CA LYS A 180 -3.75 17.79 17.72
C LYS A 180 -3.05 16.99 18.79
N PHE A 181 -1.73 17.00 18.75
CA PHE A 181 -0.88 16.40 19.76
C PHE A 181 0.09 17.44 20.32
N ASP A 182 0.39 17.32 21.61
CA ASP A 182 1.47 18.06 22.26
C ASP A 182 2.86 17.44 21.98
N ASP A 183 3.92 18.07 22.50
CA ASP A 183 5.30 17.62 22.32
C ASP A 183 5.60 16.25 22.97
N LEU A 184 4.71 15.78 23.85
CA LEU A 184 4.79 14.45 24.46
C LEU A 184 3.96 13.40 23.69
N GLY A 185 3.35 13.79 22.56
CA GLY A 185 2.52 12.93 21.73
C GLY A 185 1.14 12.64 22.32
N ARG A 186 0.68 13.43 23.32
CA ARG A 186 -0.65 13.28 23.90
C ARG A 186 -1.64 14.10 23.10
N GLU A 187 -2.80 13.53 22.83
CA GLU A 187 -3.86 14.24 22.13
C GLU A 187 -4.41 15.38 23.01
N THR A 188 -4.44 16.60 22.48
CA THR A 188 -4.89 17.80 23.20
C THR A 188 -6.17 18.41 22.63
N GLY A 189 -6.72 17.84 21.56
CA GLY A 189 -7.93 18.32 20.90
C GLY A 189 -7.85 18.15 19.39
N PHE A 190 -8.48 19.06 18.65
CA PHE A 190 -8.52 19.07 17.18
C PHE A 190 -8.13 20.43 16.62
N TYR A 191 -7.69 20.47 15.36
CA TYR A 191 -7.49 21.71 14.59
C TYR A 191 -8.82 22.46 14.43
N GLY A 192 -8.78 23.75 14.77
CA GLY A 192 -9.80 24.76 14.49
C GLY A 192 -9.41 25.60 13.28
N ALA A 193 -10.34 26.42 12.80
CA ALA A 193 -10.15 27.25 11.61
C ALA A 193 -8.99 28.24 11.76
N GLU A 194 -8.80 28.77 12.97
CA GLU A 194 -7.75 29.71 13.31
C GLU A 194 -6.34 29.09 13.37
N ASP A 195 -6.24 27.75 13.42
CA ASP A 195 -4.96 27.05 13.55
C ASP A 195 -4.26 26.79 12.21
N VAL A 196 -4.95 27.01 11.09
CA VAL A 196 -4.49 26.60 9.77
C VAL A 196 -4.65 27.71 8.74
N GLN A 197 -3.83 27.64 7.70
CA GLN A 197 -4.02 28.47 6.53
C GLN A 197 -5.12 27.86 5.63
N HIS A 198 -6.14 28.66 5.32
CA HIS A 198 -7.21 28.28 4.39
C HIS A 198 -6.95 28.73 2.96
N ALA A 199 -6.31 29.88 2.79
CA ALA A 199 -6.08 30.44 1.48
C ALA A 199 -5.02 29.62 0.71
N PRO A 200 -5.21 29.43 -0.61
CA PRO A 200 -4.17 29.01 -1.53
C PRO A 200 -2.82 29.68 -1.25
N ALA A 201 -1.73 28.93 -1.41
CA ALA A 201 -0.39 29.49 -1.34
C ALA A 201 -0.28 30.67 -2.33
N ARG A 202 -0.01 31.86 -1.80
CA ARG A 202 0.06 33.13 -2.57
C ARG A 202 1.40 33.26 -3.31
N ILE A 203 1.73 32.25 -4.10
CA ILE A 203 2.97 32.12 -4.88
C ILE A 203 2.60 32.03 -6.36
N GLY A 204 3.30 32.81 -7.20
CA GLY A 204 3.11 32.79 -8.64
C GLY A 204 2.14 33.86 -9.15
N ALA A 205 1.46 33.55 -10.25
CA ALA A 205 0.47 34.45 -10.82
C ALA A 205 -0.83 34.39 -10.01
N PRO A 206 -1.50 35.54 -9.78
CA PRO A 206 -2.82 35.54 -9.19
C PRO A 206 -3.84 34.88 -10.14
N PRO A 207 -5.00 34.44 -9.62
CA PRO A 207 -6.02 33.84 -10.45
C PRO A 207 -6.59 34.88 -11.43
N THR A 208 -7.13 34.42 -12.55
CA THR A 208 -7.56 35.31 -13.64
C THR A 208 -8.71 36.25 -13.26
N ASP A 209 -9.49 35.88 -12.26
CA ASP A 209 -10.59 36.65 -11.68
C ASP A 209 -10.15 37.56 -10.52
N ALA A 210 -8.84 37.64 -10.21
CA ALA A 210 -8.36 38.34 -9.01
C ALA A 210 -8.79 39.82 -8.95
N ALA A 211 -8.85 40.50 -10.09
CA ALA A 211 -9.22 41.91 -10.17
C ALA A 211 -10.68 42.18 -9.71
N ASP A 212 -11.54 41.17 -9.75
CA ASP A 212 -12.94 41.25 -9.37
C ASP A 212 -13.18 40.85 -7.90
N ARG A 213 -12.13 40.39 -7.19
CA ARG A 213 -12.25 39.91 -5.81
C ARG A 213 -12.21 41.06 -4.79
N PRO A 214 -12.97 40.94 -3.69
CA PRO A 214 -12.85 41.87 -2.56
C PRO A 214 -11.41 42.01 -2.09
N GLY A 215 -11.02 43.23 -1.70
CA GLY A 215 -9.68 43.53 -1.19
C GLY A 215 -8.55 43.46 -2.24
N TYR A 216 -8.86 43.26 -3.53
CA TYR A 216 -7.85 43.26 -4.59
C TYR A 216 -7.09 44.59 -4.65
N HIS A 217 -5.76 44.49 -4.69
CA HIS A 217 -4.89 45.62 -4.98
C HIS A 217 -3.68 45.13 -5.79
N PRO A 218 -3.43 45.65 -7.00
CA PRO A 218 -2.49 45.07 -7.98
C PRO A 218 -1.05 44.92 -7.45
N ARG A 219 -0.64 45.78 -6.51
CA ARG A 219 0.70 45.73 -5.91
C ARG A 219 0.76 45.09 -4.51
N ASN A 220 -0.31 45.22 -3.73
CA ASN A 220 -0.26 44.98 -2.28
C ASN A 220 -1.09 43.75 -1.88
N ASN A 221 -2.12 43.42 -2.67
CA ASN A 221 -2.93 42.22 -2.51
C ASN A 221 -3.42 41.73 -3.89
N PRO A 222 -2.51 41.21 -4.73
CA PRO A 222 -2.85 40.87 -6.11
C PRO A 222 -3.78 39.64 -6.23
N TYR A 223 -4.06 38.93 -5.12
CA TYR A 223 -4.91 37.74 -5.08
C TYR A 223 -6.34 38.01 -4.56
N GLY A 224 -6.57 39.17 -3.93
CA GLY A 224 -7.82 39.49 -3.23
C GLY A 224 -7.98 38.77 -1.88
N GLU A 225 -9.20 38.74 -1.36
CA GLU A 225 -9.55 38.24 -0.01
C GLU A 225 -10.74 37.25 -0.01
N ALA A 226 -11.22 36.83 -1.18
CA ALA A 226 -12.38 35.94 -1.30
C ALA A 226 -12.12 34.50 -0.80
N ASP A 227 -10.87 34.14 -0.54
CA ASP A 227 -10.37 32.78 -0.30
C ASP A 227 -9.78 32.60 1.12
N LEU A 228 -10.02 33.55 2.02
CA LEU A 228 -9.43 33.55 3.36
C LEU A 228 -10.11 32.58 4.36
N ASP A 229 -11.37 32.23 4.12
CA ASP A 229 -12.14 31.29 4.94
C ASP A 229 -12.14 29.90 4.30
N GLY A 230 -12.13 28.84 5.11
CA GLY A 230 -12.13 27.48 4.58
C GLY A 230 -12.28 26.38 5.61
N THR A 231 -12.10 25.14 5.16
CA THR A 231 -12.29 23.93 5.98
C THR A 231 -11.02 23.13 6.15
N GLU A 232 -9.84 23.74 5.95
CA GLU A 232 -8.55 23.02 6.01
C GLU A 232 -8.19 22.46 7.40
N HIS A 233 -8.93 22.87 8.43
CA HIS A 233 -8.84 22.30 9.77
C HIS A 233 -9.50 20.92 9.87
N LEU A 234 -10.28 20.55 8.84
CA LEU A 234 -10.86 19.23 8.60
C LEU A 234 -10.14 18.56 7.42
N SER A 235 -10.15 17.24 7.42
CA SER A 235 -9.56 16.46 6.33
C SER A 235 -10.53 15.42 5.79
N ALA A 236 -10.49 15.23 4.48
CA ALA A 236 -11.22 14.19 3.76
C ALA A 236 -10.32 13.72 2.60
N LEU A 237 -10.50 12.47 2.16
CA LEU A 237 -9.79 11.94 1.01
C LEU A 237 -10.06 12.80 -0.24
N ARG A 238 -9.01 13.36 -0.82
CA ARG A 238 -9.07 14.13 -2.07
C ARG A 238 -8.98 13.21 -3.30
N ALA A 239 -9.95 12.31 -3.46
CA ALA A 239 -9.89 11.24 -4.47
C ALA A 239 -9.75 11.74 -5.91
N ASP A 240 -10.50 12.78 -6.30
CA ASP A 240 -10.43 13.34 -7.66
C ASP A 240 -9.06 13.96 -7.93
N TYR A 241 -8.51 14.67 -6.94
CA TYR A 241 -7.17 15.24 -7.02
C TYR A 241 -6.11 14.15 -7.17
N LEU A 242 -6.14 13.12 -6.33
CA LEU A 242 -5.19 12.00 -6.40
C LEU A 242 -5.34 11.21 -7.71
N THR A 243 -6.55 11.06 -8.24
CA THR A 243 -6.78 10.44 -9.55
C THR A 243 -6.15 11.26 -10.67
N GLY A 244 -6.29 12.59 -10.63
CA GLY A 244 -5.63 13.51 -11.57
C GLY A 244 -4.11 13.40 -11.50
N LEU A 245 -3.54 13.45 -10.30
CA LEU A 245 -2.09 13.29 -10.10
C LEU A 245 -1.58 11.96 -10.63
N ALA A 246 -2.30 10.87 -10.39
CA ALA A 246 -1.93 9.53 -10.83
C ALA A 246 -1.92 9.46 -12.37
N ALA A 247 -2.97 9.96 -13.03
CA ALA A 247 -3.09 9.95 -14.48
C ALA A 247 -1.95 10.74 -15.17
N GLU A 248 -1.63 11.93 -14.67
CA GLU A 248 -0.51 12.75 -15.16
C GLU A 248 0.86 12.06 -15.06
N ARG A 249 1.00 11.13 -14.10
CA ARG A 249 2.25 10.42 -13.79
C ARG A 249 2.25 8.97 -14.29
N GLY A 250 1.26 8.55 -15.08
CA GLY A 250 1.16 7.17 -15.57
C GLY A 250 0.91 6.12 -14.48
N MET A 251 0.41 6.54 -13.31
CA MET A 251 0.08 5.67 -12.19
C MET A 251 -1.42 5.33 -12.17
N GLY A 252 -1.77 4.28 -11.43
CA GLY A 252 -3.15 4.00 -11.06
C GLY A 252 -3.57 4.71 -9.78
N PHE A 253 -4.87 4.78 -9.53
CA PHE A 253 -5.44 5.17 -8.24
C PHE A 253 -6.28 4.03 -7.68
N ALA A 254 -6.16 3.78 -6.37
CA ALA A 254 -7.03 2.86 -5.64
C ALA A 254 -7.35 3.45 -4.27
N ARG A 255 -8.52 3.14 -3.70
CA ARG A 255 -8.82 3.54 -2.32
C ARG A 255 -8.33 2.47 -1.35
N LEU A 256 -7.84 2.93 -0.21
CA LEU A 256 -7.43 2.07 0.90
C LEU A 256 -8.62 1.24 1.42
N SER A 257 -9.84 1.76 1.33
CA SER A 257 -11.08 1.06 1.68
C SER A 257 -11.37 -0.16 0.81
N ASP A 258 -10.87 -0.20 -0.43
CA ASP A 258 -11.18 -1.25 -1.40
C ASP A 258 -10.36 -2.54 -1.15
N GLY A 259 -9.36 -2.45 -0.27
CA GLY A 259 -8.61 -3.59 0.22
C GLY A 259 -7.39 -3.98 -0.64
N PRO A 260 -6.64 -5.00 -0.19
CA PRO A 260 -5.37 -5.39 -0.81
C PRO A 260 -5.53 -5.94 -2.24
N ALA A 261 -6.71 -6.49 -2.58
CA ALA A 261 -6.99 -6.99 -3.92
C ALA A 261 -7.10 -5.87 -4.95
N ALA A 262 -7.68 -4.72 -4.58
CA ALA A 262 -7.76 -3.54 -5.44
C ALA A 262 -6.37 -2.96 -5.70
N LEU A 263 -5.54 -2.83 -4.66
CA LEU A 263 -4.13 -2.45 -4.80
C LEU A 263 -3.38 -3.41 -5.75
N GLN A 264 -3.57 -4.71 -5.59
CA GLN A 264 -2.94 -5.72 -6.45
C GLN A 264 -3.36 -5.57 -7.92
N ALA A 265 -4.65 -5.34 -8.18
CA ALA A 265 -5.18 -5.17 -9.54
C ALA A 265 -4.68 -3.88 -10.20
N ALA A 266 -4.62 -2.79 -9.44
CA ALA A 266 -4.07 -1.52 -9.91
C ALA A 266 -2.57 -1.65 -10.24
N LEU A 267 -1.78 -2.28 -9.36
CA LEU A 267 -0.36 -2.57 -9.64
C LEU A 267 -0.17 -3.49 -10.83
N ALA A 268 -1.06 -4.47 -11.04
CA ALA A 268 -0.97 -5.34 -12.20
C ALA A 268 -1.12 -4.58 -13.53
N THR A 269 -1.88 -3.48 -13.52
CA THR A 269 -2.16 -2.64 -14.69
C THR A 269 -1.12 -1.55 -14.90
N HIS A 270 -0.60 -0.96 -13.81
CA HIS A 270 0.21 0.26 -13.85
C HIS A 270 1.67 0.06 -13.45
N ALA A 271 2.11 -1.17 -13.19
CA ALA A 271 3.51 -1.47 -12.89
C ALA A 271 4.00 -2.67 -13.69
N ASP A 272 5.20 -2.52 -14.26
CA ASP A 272 5.85 -3.57 -15.03
C ASP A 272 6.22 -4.76 -14.15
N ALA A 273 6.09 -5.94 -14.71
CA ALA A 273 6.49 -7.18 -14.07
C ALA A 273 7.82 -7.69 -14.64
N ARG A 274 8.68 -8.18 -13.75
CA ARG A 274 9.79 -9.05 -14.16
C ARG A 274 9.31 -10.49 -14.21
N GLN A 275 9.58 -11.14 -15.34
CA GLN A 275 9.33 -12.56 -15.51
C GLN A 275 10.42 -13.36 -14.80
N VAL A 276 10.02 -14.23 -13.88
CA VAL A 276 10.95 -15.14 -13.20
C VAL A 276 10.53 -16.58 -13.37
N THR A 277 11.49 -17.40 -13.78
CA THR A 277 11.35 -18.85 -13.80
C THR A 277 11.34 -19.37 -12.36
N THR A 278 10.16 -19.81 -11.92
CA THR A 278 9.96 -20.43 -10.62
C THR A 278 9.92 -21.95 -10.75
N ARG A 279 10.38 -22.65 -9.72
CA ARG A 279 10.21 -24.10 -9.59
C ARG A 279 9.07 -24.37 -8.61
N ARG A 280 7.96 -24.91 -9.12
CA ARG A 280 6.85 -25.34 -8.28
C ARG A 280 7.04 -26.81 -7.90
N SER A 281 7.26 -27.06 -6.61
CA SER A 281 7.37 -28.42 -6.09
C SER A 281 6.04 -29.17 -6.26
N LEU A 282 6.11 -30.39 -6.80
CA LEU A 282 4.99 -31.32 -6.88
C LEU A 282 4.91 -32.24 -5.65
N SER A 283 5.91 -32.20 -4.77
CA SER A 283 5.95 -33.02 -3.56
C SER A 283 4.69 -32.90 -2.70
N PRO A 284 4.09 -31.71 -2.46
CA PRO A 284 2.88 -31.62 -1.65
C PRO A 284 1.68 -32.34 -2.29
N VAL A 285 1.53 -32.26 -3.62
CA VAL A 285 0.44 -32.93 -4.35
C VAL A 285 0.64 -34.44 -4.34
N LEU A 286 1.85 -34.90 -4.65
CA LEU A 286 2.20 -36.32 -4.62
C LEU A 286 2.07 -36.91 -3.21
N GLY A 287 2.47 -36.16 -2.19
CA GLY A 287 2.31 -36.53 -0.78
C GLY A 287 0.85 -36.61 -0.35
N ALA A 288 0.00 -35.65 -0.78
CA ALA A 288 -1.43 -35.69 -0.51
C ALA A 288 -2.11 -36.89 -1.19
N LEU A 289 -1.74 -37.21 -2.43
CA LEU A 289 -2.24 -38.39 -3.13
C LEU A 289 -1.76 -39.69 -2.47
N ALA A 290 -0.51 -39.75 -1.99
CA ALA A 290 0.01 -40.88 -1.22
C ALA A 290 -0.81 -41.11 0.06
N LEU A 291 -1.09 -40.03 0.82
CA LEU A 291 -1.91 -40.09 2.02
C LEU A 291 -3.34 -40.55 1.70
N ALA A 292 -3.96 -40.01 0.65
CA ALA A 292 -5.30 -40.43 0.23
C ALA A 292 -5.35 -41.92 -0.14
N ALA A 293 -4.34 -42.43 -0.87
CA ALA A 293 -4.23 -43.84 -1.21
C ALA A 293 -4.06 -44.74 0.04
N LEU A 294 -3.28 -44.29 1.02
CA LEU A 294 -3.10 -44.99 2.28
C LEU A 294 -4.38 -45.04 3.11
N LEU A 295 -5.10 -43.92 3.23
CA LEU A 295 -6.39 -43.85 3.93
C LEU A 295 -7.43 -44.76 3.26
N ALA A 296 -7.48 -44.77 1.93
CA ALA A 296 -8.34 -45.68 1.18
C ALA A 296 -7.99 -47.15 1.45
N ALA A 297 -6.69 -47.49 1.57
CA ALA A 297 -6.26 -48.83 1.92
C ALA A 297 -6.74 -49.26 3.32
N LEU A 298 -6.60 -48.37 4.31
CA LEU A 298 -6.99 -48.60 5.71
C LEU A 298 -8.52 -48.73 5.88
N LEU A 299 -9.29 -47.93 5.15
CA LEU A 299 -10.76 -48.00 5.17
C LEU A 299 -11.30 -49.22 4.42
N ALA A 300 -10.60 -49.69 3.39
CA ALA A 300 -10.95 -50.89 2.64
C ALA A 300 -10.56 -52.20 3.35
N THR A 301 -9.73 -52.15 4.40
CA THR A 301 -9.50 -53.28 5.29
C THR A 301 -10.64 -53.39 6.30
N PRO A 302 -11.56 -54.38 6.20
CA PRO A 302 -12.55 -54.57 7.23
C PRO A 302 -11.83 -54.85 8.56
N PHE A 303 -12.22 -54.13 9.62
CA PHE A 303 -11.93 -54.50 11.00
C PHE A 303 -12.58 -55.86 11.27
N THR A 304 -11.92 -56.95 10.88
CA THR A 304 -12.24 -58.26 11.43
C THR A 304 -11.77 -58.23 12.87
N ALA A 305 -12.68 -57.81 13.76
CA ALA A 305 -12.57 -58.04 15.19
C ALA A 305 -12.18 -59.50 15.37
N ARG A 306 -10.97 -59.70 15.90
CA ARG A 306 -10.43 -60.99 16.29
C ARG A 306 -11.33 -61.49 17.42
N LYS A 307 -12.41 -62.22 17.09
CA LYS A 307 -13.09 -63.08 18.06
C LYS A 307 -12.15 -64.24 18.33
N GLU A 308 -11.26 -64.05 19.29
CA GLU A 308 -10.67 -65.16 20.01
C GLU A 308 -11.80 -65.81 20.82
N THR A 309 -12.19 -67.02 20.44
CA THR A 309 -12.83 -67.99 21.34
C THR A 309 -12.56 -69.40 20.84
N PRO A 310 -12.50 -70.40 21.73
CA PRO A 310 -12.59 -70.32 23.20
C PRO A 310 -11.22 -70.46 23.90
#